data_AF-A0ABD4W4Q4-F1
#
_entry.id   AF-A0ABD4W4Q4-F1
#
_cell.length_a   1.000
_cell.length_b   1.000
_cell.length_c   1.000
_cell.angle_alpha   90.00
_cell.angle_beta   90.00
_cell.angle_gamma   90.00
#
_symmetry.space_group_name_H-M   'P 1'
#
loop_
_entity.id
_entity.type
_entity.pdbx_description
1 polymer ?
#
loop_
_entity_poly.entity_id
_entity_poly.type
_entity_poly.pdbx_seq_one_letter_code
_entity_poly.pdbx_strand_id
1 'polypeptide(L)'
;TMGWTDGSSFVPIASSLLSSKNDQNVIGTTKKIDKRTIAAKRRIMAQSKGTDVVIQLLDQALKAGLTAKYVMFDTWFSNPHQIVQISQRGLNVIAMVKKSSKI
;
A
#
# COMPACT_ATOMS: atom_id res chain seq x y z
N THR A 1 -3.51 -5.73 -1.80
CA THR A 1 -3.22 -5.88 -3.25
C THR A 1 -3.72 -4.66 -3.98
N MET A 2 -3.05 -4.27 -5.06
CA MET A 2 -3.41 -3.13 -5.91
C MET A 2 -3.57 -3.61 -7.35
N GLY A 3 -4.56 -3.05 -8.05
CA GLY A 3 -4.76 -3.28 -9.47
C GLY A 3 -5.16 -2.00 -10.18
N TRP A 4 -4.99 -2.03 -11.50
CA TRP A 4 -5.39 -0.96 -12.40
C TRP A 4 -6.55 -1.45 -13.26
N THR A 5 -7.49 -0.55 -13.54
CA THR A 5 -8.66 -0.85 -14.37
C THR A 5 -8.99 0.34 -15.27
N ASP A 6 -9.43 0.03 -16.48
CA ASP A 6 -10.02 0.97 -17.44
C ASP A 6 -11.56 1.00 -17.36
N GLY A 7 -12.16 0.23 -16.45
CA GLY A 7 -13.60 0.06 -16.32
C GLY A 7 -14.19 -1.15 -17.06
N SER A 8 -13.40 -1.84 -17.90
CA SER A 8 -13.80 -3.08 -18.58
C SER A 8 -12.90 -4.27 -18.22
N SER A 9 -11.61 -4.00 -18.03
CA SER A 9 -10.58 -4.96 -17.66
C SER A 9 -9.95 -4.61 -16.31
N PHE A 10 -9.42 -5.62 -15.62
CA PHE A 10 -8.68 -5.44 -14.37
C PHE A 10 -7.34 -6.16 -14.44
N VAL A 11 -6.25 -5.44 -14.14
CA VAL A 11 -4.90 -5.98 -14.13
C VAL A 11 -4.31 -5.81 -12.73
N PRO A 12 -3.93 -6.90 -12.04
CA PRO A 12 -3.20 -6.79 -10.78
C PRO A 12 -1.80 -6.24 -11.05
N ILE A 13 -1.43 -5.11 -10.42
CA ILE A 13 -0.17 -4.42 -10.67
C ILE A 13 0.86 -4.62 -9.56
N ALA A 14 0.41 -4.73 -8.31
CA ALA A 14 1.31 -4.89 -7.19
C ALA A 14 0.64 -5.51 -5.96
N SER A 15 1.41 -6.23 -5.17
CA SER A 15 0.98 -6.72 -3.86
C SER A 15 2.16 -6.73 -2.89
N SER A 16 1.85 -6.63 -1.61
CA SER A 16 2.80 -6.89 -0.53
C SER A 16 2.14 -7.82 0.47
N LEU A 17 2.92 -8.78 0.95
CA LEU A 17 2.57 -9.51 2.16
C LEU A 17 2.85 -8.61 3.35
N LEU A 18 2.02 -8.68 4.37
CA LEU A 18 2.23 -7.98 5.63
C LEU A 18 2.62 -8.99 6.71
N SER A 19 3.57 -8.60 7.55
CA SER A 19 4.10 -9.37 8.66
C SER A 19 4.16 -8.48 9.90
N SER A 20 4.18 -9.10 11.07
CA SER A 20 4.41 -8.37 12.32
C SER A 20 5.73 -7.59 12.27
N LYS A 21 5.68 -6.34 12.76
CA LYS A 21 6.87 -5.55 13.06
C LYS A 21 7.57 -6.04 14.33
N ASN A 22 6.86 -6.68 15.25
CA ASN A 22 7.45 -7.31 16.43
C ASN A 22 8.08 -8.64 16.02
N ASP A 23 9.40 -8.74 16.16
CA ASP A 23 10.20 -9.91 15.80
C ASP A 23 9.76 -11.19 16.52
N GLN A 24 9.24 -11.09 17.75
CA GLN A 24 8.74 -12.25 18.50
C GLN A 24 7.50 -12.90 17.86
N ASN A 25 6.75 -12.13 17.07
CA ASN A 25 5.55 -12.60 16.38
C ASN A 25 5.84 -12.99 14.91
N VAL A 26 7.10 -12.88 14.47
CA VAL A 26 7.50 -13.27 13.11
C VAL A 26 7.78 -14.76 13.09
N ILE A 27 6.98 -15.50 12.32
CA ILE A 27 7.13 -16.95 12.19
C ILE A 27 8.23 -17.27 11.16
N GLY A 28 9.18 -18.12 11.55
CA GLY A 28 10.26 -18.61 10.68
C GLY A 28 11.64 -18.07 11.03
N THR A 29 12.68 -18.57 10.36
CA THR A 29 14.08 -18.22 10.67
C THR A 29 14.44 -16.81 10.22
N THR A 30 14.72 -15.92 11.17
CA THR A 30 15.25 -14.57 10.93
C THR A 30 16.77 -14.62 10.77
N LYS A 31 17.26 -14.90 9.55
CA LYS A 31 18.70 -14.81 9.25
C LYS A 31 19.12 -13.33 9.18
N LYS A 32 20.40 -13.02 9.46
CA LYS A 32 20.99 -11.73 9.08
C LYS A 32 21.06 -11.67 7.55
N ILE A 33 20.47 -10.62 6.96
CA ILE A 33 20.38 -10.44 5.50
C ILE A 33 20.96 -9.07 5.16
N ASP A 34 21.72 -9.00 4.08
CA ASP A 34 22.18 -7.73 3.52
C ASP A 34 20.97 -6.88 3.11
N LYS A 35 20.82 -5.71 3.74
CA LYS A 35 19.70 -4.78 3.56
C LYS A 35 19.64 -4.15 2.16
N ARG A 36 20.73 -4.24 1.38
CA ARG A 36 20.77 -3.74 -0.01
C ARG A 36 20.01 -4.64 -0.98
N THR A 37 19.81 -5.91 -0.61
CA THR A 37 19.15 -6.91 -1.46
C THR A 37 17.66 -6.64 -1.63
N ILE A 38 17.09 -7.06 -2.76
CA ILE A 38 15.64 -6.98 -3.02
C ILE A 38 14.85 -7.73 -1.96
N ALA A 39 15.36 -8.90 -1.54
CA ALA A 39 14.72 -9.73 -0.53
C ALA A 39 14.63 -9.01 0.83
N ALA A 40 15.66 -8.24 1.22
CA ALA A 40 15.60 -7.44 2.43
C ALA A 40 14.63 -6.27 2.30
N LYS A 41 14.62 -5.56 1.16
CA LYS A 41 13.66 -4.47 0.89
C LYS A 41 12.21 -4.96 0.97
N ARG A 42 11.90 -6.13 0.41
CA ARG A 42 10.57 -6.76 0.50
C ARG A 42 10.18 -7.12 1.94
N ARG A 43 11.12 -7.61 2.77
CA ARG A 43 10.86 -7.90 4.19
C ARG A 43 10.60 -6.62 4.99
N ILE A 44 11.39 -5.57 4.75
CA ILE A 44 11.18 -4.26 5.38
C ILE A 44 9.81 -3.71 5.03
N MET A 45 9.39 -3.79 3.76
CA MET A 45 8.05 -3.41 3.34
C MET A 45 6.99 -4.27 4.02
N ALA A 46 7.18 -5.58 4.11
CA ALA A 46 6.24 -6.49 4.76
C ALA A 46 6.03 -6.17 6.24
N GLN A 47 7.07 -5.73 6.96
CA GLN A 47 7.00 -5.36 8.37
C GLN A 47 6.62 -3.88 8.61
N SER A 48 6.37 -3.11 7.54
CA SER A 48 5.93 -1.73 7.62
C SER A 48 4.43 -1.65 7.88
N LYS A 49 3.92 -0.48 8.32
CA LYS A 49 2.48 -0.29 8.50
C LYS A 49 1.77 -0.45 7.16
N GLY A 50 0.65 -1.17 7.14
CA GLY A 50 -0.11 -1.40 5.90
C GLY A 50 -0.50 -0.11 5.16
N THR A 51 -0.82 0.96 5.91
CA THR A 51 -1.09 2.29 5.34
C THR A 51 0.10 2.85 4.57
N ASP A 52 1.30 2.70 5.11
CA ASP A 52 2.52 3.22 4.49
C ASP A 52 2.89 2.38 3.25
N VAL A 53 2.64 1.07 3.31
CA VAL A 53 2.84 0.15 2.18
C VAL A 53 1.92 0.53 1.01
N VAL A 54 0.66 0.89 1.26
CA VAL A 54 -0.26 1.32 0.20
C VAL A 54 0.27 2.53 -0.56
N ILE A 55 0.77 3.54 0.16
CA ILE A 55 1.38 4.72 -0.46
C ILE A 55 2.62 4.35 -1.27
N GLN A 56 3.49 3.48 -0.73
CA GLN A 56 4.67 3.01 -1.46
C GLN A 56 4.31 2.26 -2.75
N LEU A 57 3.27 1.42 -2.72
CA LEU A 57 2.80 0.71 -3.91
C LEU A 57 2.25 1.68 -4.96
N LEU A 58 1.54 2.73 -4.52
CA LEU A 58 1.03 3.77 -5.41
C LEU A 58 2.19 4.55 -6.06
N ASP A 59 3.19 4.94 -5.27
CA ASP A 59 4.38 5.64 -5.78
C ASP A 59 5.15 4.80 -6.79
N GLN A 60 5.25 3.49 -6.55
CA GLN A 60 5.88 2.56 -7.51
C GLN A 60 5.09 2.47 -8.82
N ALA A 61 3.76 2.40 -8.75
CA ALA A 61 2.90 2.37 -9.94
C ALA A 61 3.03 3.66 -10.77
N LEU A 62 2.96 4.82 -10.12
CA LEU A 62 3.13 6.12 -10.78
C LEU A 62 4.53 6.26 -11.40
N LYS A 63 5.58 5.85 -10.69
CA LYS A 63 6.94 5.86 -11.20
C LYS A 63 7.15 4.91 -12.38
N ALA A 64 6.39 3.81 -12.45
CA ALA A 64 6.38 2.90 -13.59
C ALA A 64 5.64 3.46 -14.81
N GLY A 65 5.08 4.68 -14.72
CA GLY A 65 4.37 5.35 -15.81
C GLY A 65 2.87 5.04 -15.87
N LEU A 66 2.32 4.33 -14.88
CA LEU A 66 0.87 4.13 -14.79
C LEU A 66 0.18 5.44 -14.43
N THR A 67 -0.90 5.74 -15.13
CA THR A 67 -1.72 6.92 -14.88
C THR A 67 -3.12 6.50 -14.46
N ALA A 68 -3.74 7.31 -13.60
CA ALA A 68 -5.11 7.12 -13.16
C ALA A 68 -5.72 8.48 -12.82
N LYS A 69 -7.05 8.60 -12.96
CA LYS A 69 -7.78 9.79 -12.51
C LYS A 69 -8.21 9.68 -11.04
N TYR A 70 -8.46 8.45 -10.60
CA TYR A 70 -8.98 8.12 -9.28
C TYR A 70 -8.21 6.95 -8.70
N VAL A 71 -8.08 6.94 -7.37
CA VAL A 71 -7.70 5.75 -6.62
C VAL A 71 -8.88 5.33 -5.76
N MET A 72 -9.18 4.04 -5.77
CA MET A 72 -10.31 3.47 -5.03
C MET A 72 -9.81 2.63 -3.86
N PHE A 73 -10.32 2.89 -2.65
CA PHE A 73 -9.92 2.18 -1.44
C PHE A 73 -11.10 1.72 -0.58
N ASP A 74 -10.87 0.64 0.17
CA ASP A 74 -11.80 0.19 1.21
C ASP A 74 -11.66 1.02 2.52
N THR A 75 -12.55 0.75 3.49
CA THR A 75 -12.66 1.48 4.76
C THR A 75 -11.42 1.40 5.65
N TRP A 76 -10.53 0.43 5.44
CA TRP A 76 -9.31 0.29 6.22
C TRP A 76 -8.25 1.34 5.87
N PHE A 77 -8.32 1.91 4.67
CA PHE A 77 -7.35 2.90 4.17
C PHE A 77 -7.93 4.32 4.05
N SER A 78 -9.21 4.51 4.37
CA SER A 78 -9.95 5.77 4.20
C SER A 78 -9.71 6.81 5.30
N ASN A 79 -8.55 6.79 5.98
CA ASN A 79 -8.27 7.79 7.01
C ASN A 79 -7.87 9.14 6.38
N PRO A 80 -8.19 10.28 7.01
CA PRO A 80 -7.95 11.60 6.41
C PRO A 80 -6.51 11.84 5.97
N HIS A 81 -5.53 11.36 6.73
CA HIS A 81 -4.11 11.50 6.40
C HIS A 81 -3.76 10.80 5.08
N GLN A 82 -4.24 9.58 4.86
CA GLN A 82 -4.01 8.84 3.61
C GLN A 82 -4.66 9.55 2.42
N ILE A 83 -5.90 10.02 2.57
CA ILE A 83 -6.63 10.75 1.52
C ILE A 83 -5.84 12.00 1.09
N VAL A 84 -5.35 12.78 2.05
CA VAL A 84 -4.53 13.98 1.77
C VAL A 84 -3.24 13.60 1.05
N GLN A 85 -2.55 12.53 1.48
CA GLN A 85 -1.32 12.07 0.82
C GLN A 85 -1.55 11.67 -0.65
N ILE A 86 -2.68 11.03 -0.96
CA ILE A 86 -3.01 10.64 -2.34
C ILE A 86 -3.38 11.88 -3.17
N SER A 87 -4.15 12.81 -2.60
CA SER A 87 -4.49 14.08 -3.25
C SER A 87 -3.26 14.91 -3.60
N GLN A 88 -2.25 14.96 -2.72
CA GLN A 88 -0.96 15.60 -2.98
C GLN A 88 -0.18 15.00 -4.16
N ARG A 89 -0.52 13.78 -4.60
CA ARG A 89 0.03 13.12 -5.80
C ARG A 89 -0.76 13.42 -7.06
N GLY A 90 -1.77 14.30 -6.99
CA GLY A 90 -2.61 14.70 -8.11
C GLY A 90 -3.73 13.70 -8.44
N LEU A 91 -4.08 12.82 -7.50
CA LEU A 91 -5.08 11.77 -7.68
C LEU A 91 -6.32 12.05 -6.84
N ASN A 92 -7.50 11.89 -7.44
CA ASN A 92 -8.75 11.93 -6.69
C ASN A 92 -8.98 10.61 -5.94
N VAL A 93 -9.63 10.66 -4.79
CA VAL A 93 -9.87 9.48 -3.95
C VAL A 93 -11.36 9.16 -3.91
N ILE A 94 -11.70 7.90 -4.19
CA ILE A 94 -13.03 7.34 -3.94
C ILE A 94 -12.84 6.26 -2.87
N ALA A 95 -13.41 6.44 -1.68
CA ALA A 95 -13.23 5.49 -0.60
C ALA A 95 -14.54 5.20 0.13
N MET A 96 -14.70 3.95 0.56
CA MET A 96 -15.67 3.64 1.59
C MET A 96 -15.15 4.21 2.91
N VAL A 97 -16.00 4.85 3.71
CA VAL A 97 -15.60 5.45 5.00
C VAL A 97 -16.17 4.62 6.15
N LYS A 98 -15.35 4.41 7.19
CA LYS A 98 -15.80 3.73 8.40
C LYS A 98 -16.78 4.63 9.17
N LYS A 99 -17.99 4.13 9.43
CA LYS A 99 -18.97 4.79 10.30
C LYS A 99 -18.40 4.89 11.73
N SER A 100 -18.15 6.09 12.23
CA SER A 100 -17.62 6.32 13.58
C SER A 100 -18.15 7.64 14.14
N SER A 101 -18.20 7.83 15.46
CA SER A 101 -18.50 9.15 16.03
C SER A 101 -17.39 10.19 15.80
N LYS A 102 -16.21 9.73 15.37
CA LYS A 102 -15.05 10.58 15.06
C LYS A 102 -14.97 10.99 13.59
N ILE A 103 -15.79 10.39 12.72
CA ILE A 103 -15.85 10.62 11.27
C ILE A 103 -17.28 10.45 10.78
#